data_AF-A0A3M1XW30-F1
#
_entry.id   AF-A0A3M1XW30-F1
#
_cell.length_a   1.000
_cell.length_b   1.000
_cell.length_c   1.000
_cell.angle_alpha   90.00
_cell.angle_beta   90.00
_cell.angle_gamma   90.00
#
_symmetry.space_group_name_H-M   'P 1'
#
loop_
_entity.id
_entity.type
_entity.pdbx_description
1 polymer ?
#
loop_
_entity_poly.entity_id
_entity_poly.type
_entity_poly.pdbx_seq_one_letter_code
_entity_poly.pdbx_strand_id
1 'polypeptide(L)'
;MRKLFIALFALVLAGGIQAKPVEELTALAAYFPADTQVFAAIRADDGYAETLNGVLAQIDQNTGGDLLTDDMIIPSIKDLLGQFLFEDMSWVGETAAIGLVDVMQQTAVIAFEIGDPTGVELFIEDVFFGMADVTEGDGYTIYSNGSEQFLVTDEVVLTSNIDLVTLFEQESSLAASSDFTNAFDLLPNDRYNIALYINSSALNTSLMNNMTDMDEFNNLMPMFESGGNVAVGFTILNGRDLVIDVAVDEVILPLGLIPPAQNPINLDFAQHIPGNAQLVIHDNNLSGDVLYSFEAMNVLGPVLQELIETFAEMDNADTFGLDVSTINFGGLTKNAIIPIFAGLTGLNLEDDVLSWMTGDYALTLSLIQVPDPIGFTLDGAFIVEATEAEAAANVVSQLGRAAELYGLAGVSMDDDVVVLGDLLPSLLEAGGLPADILDESPSLDFLIASNDDVFAFGSRPAVTFALDPQAFTLADHPDFQHAASLFLPETQTVFYIGTDGLVEALPALNVLGLRPEEIQQVQFLLAQVESLTISGVQLDESSVVTRLTLSIPEQVDLPALTTGN
;
A
#
# COMPACT_ATOMS: atom_id res chain seq x y z
N MET A 1 -6.82 -2.86 -10.77
CA MET A 1 -5.34 -2.82 -10.73
C MET A 1 -4.72 -2.27 -12.00
N ARG A 2 -4.76 -2.95 -13.16
CA ARG A 2 -4.18 -2.44 -14.44
C ARG A 2 -4.56 -0.97 -14.77
N LYS A 3 -5.85 -0.61 -14.65
CA LYS A 3 -6.37 0.75 -14.90
C LYS A 3 -5.81 1.81 -13.93
N LEU A 4 -5.75 1.47 -12.64
CA LEU A 4 -5.22 2.34 -11.58
C LEU A 4 -3.72 2.61 -11.77
N PHE A 5 -2.97 1.57 -12.17
CA PHE A 5 -1.54 1.67 -12.43
C PHE A 5 -1.23 2.60 -13.60
N ILE A 6 -2.04 2.57 -14.67
CA ILE A 6 -1.88 3.45 -15.84
C ILE A 6 -2.20 4.91 -15.49
N ALA A 7 -3.26 5.15 -14.70
CA ALA A 7 -3.59 6.49 -14.24
C ALA A 7 -2.52 7.07 -13.31
N LEU A 8 -1.98 6.25 -12.40
CA LEU A 8 -0.82 6.60 -11.58
C LEU A 8 0.41 6.85 -12.44
N PHE A 9 0.69 5.99 -13.43
CA PHE A 9 1.76 6.17 -14.42
C PHE A 9 1.61 7.48 -15.21
N ALA A 10 0.37 7.84 -15.55
CA ALA A 10 0.04 9.07 -16.24
C ALA A 10 0.28 10.32 -15.39
N LEU A 11 0.04 10.21 -14.09
CA LEU A 11 0.38 11.25 -13.12
C LEU A 11 1.92 11.43 -13.04
N VAL A 12 2.72 10.36 -13.12
CA VAL A 12 4.19 10.43 -12.95
C VAL A 12 4.89 11.25 -14.03
N LEU A 13 4.51 11.08 -15.29
CA LEU A 13 5.19 11.78 -16.38
C LEU A 13 4.82 13.28 -16.43
N ALA A 14 3.89 13.74 -15.56
CA ALA A 14 3.54 15.14 -15.41
C ALA A 14 4.54 15.94 -14.54
N GLY A 15 5.60 15.28 -14.05
CA GLY A 15 6.54 15.74 -13.01
C GLY A 15 7.45 16.93 -13.31
N GLY A 16 7.19 17.72 -14.34
CA GLY A 16 7.95 18.95 -14.63
C GLY A 16 7.57 20.15 -13.77
N ILE A 17 6.50 20.05 -12.97
CA ILE A 17 5.85 21.22 -12.35
C ILE A 17 5.85 21.08 -10.84
N GLN A 18 6.27 22.14 -10.14
CA GLN A 18 6.44 22.14 -8.69
C GLN A 18 5.11 21.90 -7.97
N ALA A 19 5.05 20.85 -7.15
CA ALA A 19 3.96 20.58 -6.21
C ALA A 19 3.64 21.81 -5.34
N LYS A 20 2.43 21.91 -4.79
CA LYS A 20 1.98 23.02 -3.94
C LYS A 20 2.09 22.70 -2.46
N PRO A 21 2.35 23.69 -1.57
CA PRO A 21 2.21 23.52 -0.13
C PRO A 21 0.86 22.91 0.23
N VAL A 22 0.81 21.97 1.18
CA VAL A 22 -0.44 21.31 1.62
C VAL A 22 -1.49 22.33 2.02
N GLU A 23 -1.12 23.35 2.80
CA GLU A 23 -2.03 24.42 3.24
C GLU A 23 -2.67 25.16 2.05
N GLU A 24 -1.88 25.50 1.03
CA GLU A 24 -2.39 26.15 -0.19
C GLU A 24 -3.25 25.21 -1.03
N LEU A 25 -2.83 23.95 -1.20
CA LEU A 25 -3.57 22.94 -1.98
C LEU A 25 -4.93 22.62 -1.35
N THR A 26 -5.00 22.62 -0.03
CA THR A 26 -6.22 22.29 0.73
C THR A 26 -7.03 23.52 1.14
N ALA A 27 -6.63 24.74 0.76
CA ALA A 27 -7.27 25.98 1.18
C ALA A 27 -8.78 26.02 0.90
N LEU A 28 -9.23 25.38 -0.20
CA LEU A 28 -10.65 25.28 -0.54
C LEU A 28 -11.48 24.51 0.50
N ALA A 29 -10.87 23.73 1.40
CA ALA A 29 -11.55 23.08 2.53
C ALA A 29 -12.29 24.07 3.44
N ALA A 30 -11.97 25.36 3.38
CA ALA A 30 -12.70 26.42 4.08
C ALA A 30 -14.18 26.52 3.65
N TYR A 31 -14.52 26.08 2.44
CA TYR A 31 -15.88 26.12 1.90
C TYR A 31 -16.65 24.80 2.07
N PHE A 32 -16.09 23.83 2.80
CA PHE A 32 -16.72 22.53 3.03
C PHE A 32 -17.18 22.39 4.48
N PRO A 33 -18.29 21.69 4.77
CA PRO A 33 -18.72 21.34 6.13
C PRO A 33 -17.65 20.62 6.93
N ALA A 34 -17.55 20.91 8.23
CA ALA A 34 -16.62 20.24 9.12
C ALA A 34 -16.79 18.71 9.16
N ASP A 35 -18.00 18.21 8.90
CA ASP A 35 -18.38 16.81 8.82
C ASP A 35 -18.30 16.22 7.39
N THR A 36 -17.59 16.90 6.47
CA THR A 36 -17.31 16.34 5.15
C THR A 36 -16.60 14.99 5.28
N GLN A 37 -17.18 13.95 4.69
CA GLN A 37 -16.75 12.55 4.84
C GLN A 37 -15.51 12.25 4.01
N VAL A 38 -15.46 12.77 2.79
CA VAL A 38 -14.32 12.64 1.88
C VAL A 38 -14.07 13.99 1.26
N PHE A 39 -12.83 14.48 1.32
CA PHE A 39 -12.40 15.70 0.67
C PHE A 39 -11.20 15.40 -0.20
N ALA A 40 -11.21 15.85 -1.45
CA ALA A 40 -10.06 15.76 -2.33
C ALA A 40 -9.80 17.13 -2.97
N ALA A 41 -8.54 17.54 -2.98
CA ALA A 41 -8.07 18.72 -3.67
C ALA A 41 -7.00 18.34 -4.69
N ILE A 42 -7.00 19.02 -5.82
CA ILE A 42 -6.06 18.81 -6.91
C ILE A 42 -5.62 20.14 -7.49
N ARG A 43 -4.37 20.20 -7.92
CA ARG A 43 -3.88 21.30 -8.74
C ARG A 43 -4.64 21.37 -10.05
N ALA A 44 -5.06 22.58 -10.40
CA ALA A 44 -5.83 22.86 -11.60
C ALA A 44 -5.13 23.86 -12.54
N ASP A 45 -3.91 24.29 -12.23
CA ASP A 45 -3.17 25.22 -13.08
C ASP A 45 -2.90 24.69 -14.50
N ASP A 46 -2.86 25.60 -15.47
CA ASP A 46 -2.68 25.30 -16.90
C ASP A 46 -1.49 24.38 -17.16
N GLY A 47 -0.37 24.62 -16.47
CA GLY A 47 0.82 23.81 -16.62
C GLY A 47 0.55 22.36 -16.23
N TYR A 48 -0.06 22.13 -15.07
CA TYR A 48 -0.41 20.78 -14.61
C TYR A 48 -1.37 20.08 -15.57
N ALA A 49 -2.41 20.79 -16.04
CA ALA A 49 -3.37 20.24 -17.01
C ALA A 49 -2.72 19.90 -18.36
N GLU A 50 -1.90 20.79 -18.92
CA GLU A 50 -1.14 20.54 -20.15
C GLU A 50 -0.23 19.31 -20.01
N THR A 51 0.46 19.20 -18.87
CA THR A 51 1.39 18.10 -18.67
C THR A 51 0.63 16.78 -18.53
N LEU A 52 -0.42 16.72 -17.70
CA LEU A 52 -1.26 15.52 -17.57
C LEU A 52 -1.84 15.07 -18.92
N ASN A 53 -2.33 16.00 -19.74
CA ASN A 53 -2.83 15.70 -21.09
C ASN A 53 -1.73 15.19 -22.02
N GLY A 54 -0.54 15.79 -21.97
CA GLY A 54 0.62 15.34 -22.74
C GLY A 54 1.03 13.91 -22.40
N VAL A 55 0.97 13.55 -21.11
CA VAL A 55 1.24 12.19 -20.67
C VAL A 55 0.19 11.20 -21.15
N LEU A 56 -1.09 11.52 -20.94
CA LEU A 56 -2.19 10.66 -21.38
C LEU A 56 -2.09 10.39 -22.88
N ALA A 57 -1.77 11.42 -23.68
CA ALA A 57 -1.53 11.29 -25.12
C ALA A 57 -0.30 10.42 -25.46
N GLN A 58 0.77 10.48 -24.66
CA GLN A 58 1.96 9.65 -24.86
C GLN A 58 1.68 8.17 -24.53
N ILE A 59 0.94 7.90 -23.45
CA ILE A 59 0.47 6.56 -23.10
C ILE A 59 -0.43 6.03 -24.23
N ASP A 60 -1.40 6.82 -24.68
CA ASP A 60 -2.30 6.46 -25.77
C ASP A 60 -1.52 6.05 -27.03
N GLN A 61 -0.54 6.86 -27.44
CA GLN A 61 0.34 6.55 -28.57
C GLN A 61 1.17 5.28 -28.38
N ASN A 62 1.82 5.12 -27.23
CA ASN A 62 2.72 3.99 -26.96
C ASN A 62 1.97 2.66 -26.82
N THR A 63 0.68 2.73 -26.52
CA THR A 63 -0.16 1.56 -26.28
C THR A 63 -1.06 1.23 -27.46
N GLY A 64 -0.98 1.99 -28.55
CA GLY A 64 -1.81 1.82 -29.73
C GLY A 64 -3.29 2.15 -29.50
N GLY A 65 -3.61 2.94 -28.48
CA GLY A 65 -4.98 3.31 -28.08
C GLY A 65 -5.76 2.21 -27.35
N ASP A 66 -5.23 0.99 -27.25
CA ASP A 66 -5.93 -0.15 -26.64
C ASP A 66 -5.90 -0.14 -25.09
N LEU A 67 -4.97 0.61 -24.48
CA LEU A 67 -4.86 0.74 -23.02
C LEU A 67 -5.69 1.90 -22.45
N LEU A 68 -6.30 2.74 -23.28
CA LEU A 68 -7.22 3.79 -22.87
C LEU A 68 -8.52 3.67 -23.67
N THR A 69 -9.20 2.51 -23.59
CA THR A 69 -10.55 2.40 -24.16
C THR A 69 -11.48 3.46 -23.53
N ASP A 70 -12.57 3.84 -24.21
CA ASP A 70 -13.55 4.81 -23.69
C ASP A 70 -14.10 4.42 -22.29
N ASP A 71 -14.05 3.13 -21.93
CA ASP A 71 -14.42 2.58 -20.61
C ASP A 71 -13.24 2.50 -19.59
N MET A 72 -12.01 2.80 -20.03
CA MET A 72 -10.75 2.84 -19.26
C MET A 72 -10.31 4.25 -18.90
N ILE A 73 -10.89 5.26 -19.53
CA ILE A 73 -10.91 6.59 -18.98
C ILE A 73 -11.64 6.45 -17.63
N ILE A 74 -10.88 6.20 -16.53
CA ILE A 74 -11.17 6.92 -15.29
C ILE A 74 -11.44 8.30 -15.82
N PRO A 75 -12.69 8.82 -15.73
CA PRO A 75 -13.02 10.09 -16.34
C PRO A 75 -11.81 10.95 -16.07
N SER A 76 -11.07 11.38 -17.11
CA SER A 76 -9.76 12.01 -16.87
C SER A 76 -9.99 13.08 -15.81
N ILE A 77 -9.03 13.64 -15.08
CA ILE A 77 -9.42 14.80 -14.23
C ILE A 77 -10.22 15.82 -15.07
N LYS A 78 -9.99 15.87 -16.39
CA LYS A 78 -10.84 16.52 -17.39
C LYS A 78 -12.18 15.86 -17.79
N ASP A 79 -12.51 14.59 -17.59
CA ASP A 79 -13.87 14.02 -17.72
C ASP A 79 -14.54 13.75 -16.36
N LEU A 80 -13.80 13.59 -15.27
CA LEU A 80 -14.32 13.57 -13.89
C LEU A 80 -14.68 14.99 -13.49
N LEU A 81 -13.84 15.96 -13.85
CA LEU A 81 -14.25 17.35 -13.86
C LEU A 81 -15.10 17.62 -15.09
N GLY A 82 -14.83 17.10 -16.30
CA GLY A 82 -15.56 17.55 -17.50
C GLY A 82 -16.87 16.88 -17.89
N GLN A 83 -17.23 15.75 -17.29
CA GLN A 83 -18.65 15.38 -17.18
C GLN A 83 -19.41 16.38 -16.29
N PHE A 84 -18.70 17.11 -15.42
CA PHE A 84 -19.21 18.22 -14.62
C PHE A 84 -18.82 19.61 -15.20
N LEU A 85 -17.88 19.70 -16.16
CA LEU A 85 -17.19 20.94 -16.58
C LEU A 85 -16.71 20.95 -18.05
N PHE A 86 -17.51 21.58 -18.89
CA PHE A 86 -17.23 22.52 -20.00
C PHE A 86 -15.84 22.56 -20.70
N GLU A 87 -15.86 22.76 -22.02
CA GLU A 87 -14.69 22.74 -22.92
C GLU A 87 -13.59 23.79 -22.60
N ASP A 88 -13.89 24.80 -21.76
CA ASP A 88 -12.99 25.89 -21.40
C ASP A 88 -12.92 26.10 -19.87
N MET A 89 -11.77 25.76 -19.27
CA MET A 89 -11.46 25.97 -17.86
C MET A 89 -10.43 27.07 -17.64
N SER A 90 -10.20 27.95 -18.62
CA SER A 90 -9.19 29.02 -18.51
C SER A 90 -9.45 30.02 -17.38
N TRP A 91 -10.64 30.00 -16.79
CA TRP A 91 -11.00 30.80 -15.62
C TRP A 91 -10.66 30.16 -14.28
N VAL A 92 -10.44 28.84 -14.25
CA VAL A 92 -10.10 28.11 -13.02
C VAL A 92 -8.70 28.54 -12.59
N GLY A 93 -8.58 28.81 -11.30
CA GLY A 93 -7.33 29.16 -10.65
C GLY A 93 -6.42 27.95 -10.49
N GLU A 94 -5.58 27.99 -9.48
CA GLU A 94 -4.54 26.99 -9.34
C GLU A 94 -5.02 25.69 -8.69
N THR A 95 -6.25 25.67 -8.14
CA THR A 95 -6.77 24.59 -7.31
C THR A 95 -8.25 24.30 -7.59
N ALA A 96 -8.61 23.03 -7.60
CA ALA A 96 -9.99 22.56 -7.57
C ALA A 96 -10.15 21.53 -6.44
N ALA A 97 -11.34 21.47 -5.83
CA ALA A 97 -11.63 20.53 -4.76
C ALA A 97 -13.04 19.94 -4.89
N ILE A 98 -13.21 18.71 -4.40
CA ILE A 98 -14.48 18.02 -4.27
C ILE A 98 -14.61 17.48 -2.85
N GLY A 99 -15.81 17.58 -2.30
CA GLY A 99 -16.13 17.09 -0.96
C GLY A 99 -17.44 16.33 -0.98
N LEU A 100 -17.44 15.11 -0.45
CA LEU A 100 -18.62 14.30 -0.23
C LEU A 100 -19.10 14.52 1.20
N VAL A 101 -20.23 15.20 1.34
CA VAL A 101 -20.86 15.45 2.65
C VAL A 101 -21.65 14.22 3.10
N ASP A 102 -22.26 13.51 2.15
CA ASP A 102 -22.91 12.22 2.39
C ASP A 102 -22.67 11.27 1.21
N VAL A 103 -21.77 10.31 1.39
CA VAL A 103 -21.44 9.30 0.37
C VAL A 103 -22.66 8.46 -0.01
N MET A 104 -23.54 8.15 0.94
CA MET A 104 -24.71 7.29 0.71
C MET A 104 -25.80 7.99 -0.10
N GLN A 105 -25.97 9.30 0.13
CA GLN A 105 -26.90 10.13 -0.63
C GLN A 105 -26.26 10.79 -1.86
N GLN A 106 -24.96 10.55 -2.08
CA GLN A 106 -24.16 11.18 -3.13
C GLN A 106 -24.24 12.72 -3.06
N THR A 107 -24.26 13.26 -1.85
CA THR A 107 -24.22 14.70 -1.63
C THR A 107 -22.79 15.18 -1.79
N ALA A 108 -22.56 16.00 -2.82
CA ALA A 108 -21.24 16.45 -3.20
C ALA A 108 -21.21 17.98 -3.38
N VAL A 109 -20.09 18.57 -2.99
CA VAL A 109 -19.76 19.97 -3.22
C VAL A 109 -18.51 19.99 -4.07
N ILE A 110 -18.47 20.84 -5.08
CA ILE A 110 -17.30 21.06 -5.91
C ILE A 110 -16.94 22.53 -5.81
N ALA A 111 -15.67 22.82 -5.56
CA ALA A 111 -15.12 24.15 -5.40
C ALA A 111 -14.00 24.37 -6.41
N PHE A 112 -14.02 25.52 -7.08
CA PHE A 112 -12.98 25.97 -8.00
C PHE A 112 -12.44 27.29 -7.54
N GLU A 113 -11.12 27.37 -7.36
CA GLU A 113 -10.44 28.67 -7.22
C GLU A 113 -10.68 29.50 -8.48
N ILE A 114 -10.87 30.81 -8.34
CA ILE A 114 -11.06 31.73 -9.47
C ILE A 114 -9.72 32.34 -9.86
N GLY A 115 -9.24 32.00 -11.06
CA GLY A 115 -8.07 32.61 -11.70
C GLY A 115 -8.41 33.80 -12.59
N ASP A 116 -9.57 33.77 -13.25
CA ASP A 116 -10.10 34.89 -14.05
C ASP A 116 -11.60 35.14 -13.76
N PRO A 117 -11.92 36.16 -12.95
CA PRO A 117 -13.31 36.52 -12.66
C PRO A 117 -14.13 36.86 -13.92
N THR A 118 -13.52 37.43 -14.96
CA THR A 118 -14.24 37.75 -16.21
C THR A 118 -14.60 36.47 -16.96
N GLY A 119 -13.69 35.49 -16.94
CA GLY A 119 -13.93 34.17 -17.49
C GLY A 119 -15.08 33.43 -16.77
N VAL A 120 -15.19 33.56 -15.45
CA VAL A 120 -16.32 33.01 -14.67
C VAL A 120 -17.66 33.60 -15.12
N GLU A 121 -17.76 34.92 -15.30
CA GLU A 121 -19.00 35.55 -15.76
C GLU A 121 -19.43 35.01 -17.13
N LEU A 122 -18.50 34.95 -18.08
CA LEU A 122 -18.76 34.40 -19.43
C LEU A 122 -19.17 32.93 -19.37
N PHE A 123 -18.51 32.17 -18.50
CA PHE A 123 -18.81 30.78 -18.25
C PHE A 123 -20.25 30.60 -17.73
N ILE A 124 -20.64 31.34 -16.69
CA ILE A 124 -21.99 31.29 -16.13
C ILE A 124 -23.05 31.73 -17.15
N GLU A 125 -22.76 32.75 -17.96
CA GLU A 125 -23.65 33.18 -19.06
C GLU A 125 -23.88 32.07 -20.10
N ASP A 126 -22.83 31.32 -20.44
CA ASP A 126 -22.89 30.21 -21.39
C ASP A 126 -23.69 29.03 -20.84
N VAL A 127 -23.40 28.58 -19.61
CA VAL A 127 -24.09 27.45 -18.95
C VAL A 127 -25.59 27.68 -18.85
N PHE A 128 -25.98 28.87 -18.39
CA PHE A 128 -27.39 29.19 -18.19
C PHE A 128 -28.07 29.74 -19.44
N PHE A 129 -27.36 29.91 -20.56
CA PHE A 129 -27.84 30.60 -21.77
C PHE A 129 -28.51 31.95 -21.45
N GLY A 130 -28.00 32.66 -20.44
CA GLY A 130 -28.56 33.90 -19.91
C GLY A 130 -29.94 33.78 -19.22
N MET A 131 -30.36 32.57 -18.82
CA MET A 131 -31.66 32.32 -18.16
C MET A 131 -31.54 31.94 -16.67
N ALA A 132 -30.47 32.32 -16.00
CA ALA A 132 -30.32 32.10 -14.56
C ALA A 132 -31.22 33.06 -13.76
N ASP A 133 -31.85 32.54 -12.71
CA ASP A 133 -32.28 33.34 -11.57
C ASP A 133 -31.03 33.75 -10.78
N VAL A 134 -30.86 35.05 -10.57
CA VAL A 134 -29.70 35.63 -9.87
C VAL A 134 -30.14 36.10 -8.48
N THR A 135 -29.44 35.64 -7.45
CA THR A 135 -29.65 36.06 -6.06
C THR A 135 -28.34 36.59 -5.49
N GLU A 136 -28.31 37.87 -5.11
CA GLU A 136 -27.15 38.50 -4.48
C GLU A 136 -27.23 38.37 -2.94
N GLY A 137 -26.13 37.94 -2.33
CA GLY A 137 -25.96 37.85 -0.88
C GLY A 137 -24.84 38.77 -0.38
N ASP A 138 -24.47 38.62 0.89
CA ASP A 138 -23.33 39.34 1.46
C ASP A 138 -22.02 38.61 1.06
N GLY A 139 -21.31 39.14 0.07
CA GLY A 139 -20.03 38.59 -0.39
C GLY A 139 -20.13 37.43 -1.40
N TYR A 140 -21.33 37.11 -1.90
CA TYR A 140 -21.52 36.08 -2.91
C TYR A 140 -22.71 36.39 -3.85
N THR A 141 -22.71 35.76 -5.02
CA THR A 141 -23.82 35.77 -5.99
C THR A 141 -24.19 34.35 -6.36
N ILE A 142 -25.48 34.02 -6.35
CA ILE A 142 -26.00 32.72 -6.74
C ILE A 142 -26.67 32.81 -8.10
N TYR A 143 -26.34 31.87 -8.98
CA TYR A 143 -26.96 31.64 -10.26
C TYR A 143 -27.65 30.27 -10.24
N SER A 144 -28.93 30.20 -10.61
CA SER A 144 -29.67 28.93 -10.66
C SER A 144 -30.69 28.86 -11.78
N ASN A 145 -30.96 27.66 -12.28
CA ASN A 145 -32.05 27.36 -13.22
C ASN A 145 -33.09 26.38 -12.62
N GLY A 146 -33.01 26.11 -11.32
CA GLY A 146 -33.85 25.15 -10.60
C GLY A 146 -33.38 23.69 -10.66
N SER A 147 -32.44 23.33 -11.52
CA SER A 147 -31.73 22.03 -11.49
C SER A 147 -30.27 22.15 -11.06
N GLU A 148 -29.64 23.26 -11.39
CA GLU A 148 -28.23 23.54 -11.10
C GLU A 148 -28.14 24.85 -10.32
N GLN A 149 -27.10 24.93 -9.47
CA GLN A 149 -26.80 26.11 -8.68
C GLN A 149 -25.28 26.33 -8.71
N PHE A 150 -24.89 27.57 -8.95
CA PHE A 150 -23.53 28.05 -8.75
C PHE A 150 -23.55 29.20 -7.76
N LEU A 151 -22.68 29.14 -6.76
CA LEU A 151 -22.39 30.25 -5.86
C LEU A 151 -21.01 30.79 -6.24
N VAL A 152 -20.95 32.07 -6.58
CA VAL A 152 -19.74 32.75 -7.03
C VAL A 152 -19.37 33.81 -6.01
N THR A 153 -18.11 33.80 -5.58
CA THR A 153 -17.49 34.85 -4.76
C THR A 153 -16.36 35.51 -5.57
N ASP A 154 -15.56 36.36 -4.92
CA ASP A 154 -14.35 36.91 -5.53
C ASP A 154 -13.22 35.86 -5.69
N GLU A 155 -13.27 34.75 -4.93
CA GLU A 155 -12.16 33.78 -4.81
C GLU A 155 -12.53 32.37 -5.27
N VAL A 156 -13.81 31.99 -5.17
CA VAL A 156 -14.28 30.62 -5.42
C VAL A 156 -15.60 30.58 -6.18
N VAL A 157 -15.74 29.58 -7.05
CA VAL A 157 -17.02 29.09 -7.58
C VAL A 157 -17.36 27.77 -6.90
N LEU A 158 -18.54 27.68 -6.28
CA LEU A 158 -19.09 26.46 -5.68
C LEU A 158 -20.26 25.94 -6.52
N THR A 159 -20.36 24.63 -6.66
CA THR A 159 -21.56 23.95 -7.16
C THR A 159 -21.87 22.71 -6.33
N SER A 160 -23.14 22.38 -6.17
CA SER A 160 -23.59 21.26 -5.36
C SER A 160 -25.02 20.83 -5.70
N ASN A 161 -25.40 19.64 -5.24
CA ASN A 161 -26.78 19.16 -5.21
C ASN A 161 -27.54 19.51 -3.91
N ILE A 162 -26.93 20.27 -3.00
CA ILE A 162 -27.57 20.85 -1.81
C ILE A 162 -27.62 22.39 -1.88
N ASP A 163 -28.35 23.00 -0.95
CA ASP A 163 -28.47 24.45 -0.85
C ASP A 163 -27.14 25.11 -0.50
N LEU A 164 -26.53 25.78 -1.49
CA LEU A 164 -25.24 26.44 -1.35
C LEU A 164 -25.24 27.63 -0.38
N VAL A 165 -26.40 28.29 -0.14
CA VAL A 165 -26.46 29.40 0.83
C VAL A 165 -26.18 28.86 2.23
N THR A 166 -26.90 27.80 2.60
CA THR A 166 -26.78 27.16 3.91
C THR A 166 -25.36 26.66 4.14
N LEU A 167 -24.72 26.14 3.09
CA LEU A 167 -23.32 25.67 3.14
C LEU A 167 -22.32 26.82 3.33
N PHE A 168 -22.49 27.92 2.60
CA PHE A 168 -21.58 29.06 2.65
C PHE A 168 -21.70 29.86 3.97
N GLU A 169 -22.90 29.92 4.55
CA GLU A 169 -23.16 30.64 5.81
C GLU A 169 -22.83 29.82 7.08
N GLN A 170 -22.36 28.57 6.94
CA GLN A 170 -22.07 27.73 8.12
C GLN A 170 -20.94 28.30 8.99
N GLU A 171 -21.01 28.08 10.31
CA GLU A 171 -19.97 28.57 11.24
C GLU A 171 -18.75 27.63 11.37
N SER A 172 -18.80 26.40 10.85
CA SER A 172 -17.75 25.39 11.04
C SER A 172 -17.31 24.76 9.73
N SER A 173 -16.12 25.14 9.25
CA SER A 173 -15.53 24.60 8.02
C SER A 173 -14.61 23.40 8.28
N LEU A 174 -14.39 22.59 7.25
CA LEU A 174 -13.46 21.47 7.27
C LEU A 174 -12.02 21.94 7.55
N ALA A 175 -11.59 23.05 6.92
CA ALA A 175 -10.26 23.62 7.17
C ALA A 175 -10.03 24.06 8.63
N ALA A 176 -11.10 24.32 9.40
CA ALA A 176 -11.00 24.68 10.82
C ALA A 176 -11.09 23.47 11.76
N SER A 177 -11.30 22.26 11.23
CA SER A 177 -11.36 21.01 12.00
C SER A 177 -9.95 20.57 12.43
N SER A 178 -9.77 20.27 13.71
CA SER A 178 -8.50 19.71 14.21
C SER A 178 -8.17 18.37 13.57
N ASP A 179 -9.19 17.54 13.35
CA ASP A 179 -9.04 16.21 12.77
C ASP A 179 -8.48 16.30 11.35
N PHE A 180 -8.93 17.30 10.59
CA PHE A 180 -8.46 17.59 9.25
C PHE A 180 -7.00 18.08 9.26
N THR A 181 -6.70 19.08 10.09
CA THR A 181 -5.35 19.65 10.15
C THR A 181 -4.33 18.66 10.70
N ASN A 182 -4.68 17.91 11.74
CA ASN A 182 -3.80 16.91 12.35
C ASN A 182 -3.43 15.82 11.34
N ALA A 183 -4.41 15.27 10.61
CA ALA A 183 -4.14 14.24 9.62
C ALA A 183 -3.19 14.73 8.51
N PHE A 184 -3.35 15.97 8.03
CA PHE A 184 -2.45 16.56 7.04
C PHE A 184 -1.08 16.94 7.60
N ASP A 185 -0.98 17.34 8.88
CA ASP A 185 0.29 17.64 9.55
C ASP A 185 1.18 16.40 9.72
N LEU A 186 0.59 15.20 9.68
CA LEU A 186 1.33 13.93 9.68
C LEU A 186 1.97 13.60 8.33
N LEU A 187 1.57 14.25 7.23
CA LEU A 187 2.15 13.97 5.92
C LEU A 187 3.63 14.38 5.89
N PRO A 188 4.52 13.51 5.37
CA PRO A 188 5.97 13.69 5.47
C PRO A 188 6.53 14.72 4.49
N ASN A 189 5.82 15.05 3.40
CA ASN A 189 6.22 16.14 2.51
C ASN A 189 5.39 17.40 2.81
N ASP A 190 5.99 18.56 2.56
CA ASP A 190 5.30 19.85 2.67
C ASP A 190 4.48 20.17 1.41
N ARG A 191 4.75 19.49 0.29
CA ARG A 191 4.18 19.81 -1.03
C ARG A 191 3.64 18.61 -1.79
N TYR A 192 2.41 18.74 -2.29
CA TYR A 192 1.72 17.72 -3.09
C TYR A 192 1.02 18.31 -4.33
N ASN A 193 0.66 17.45 -5.28
CA ASN A 193 -0.17 17.77 -6.44
C ASN A 193 -1.64 17.41 -6.23
N ILE A 194 -1.90 16.38 -5.41
CA ILE A 194 -3.23 15.93 -5.00
C ILE A 194 -3.19 15.68 -3.49
N ALA A 195 -4.22 16.12 -2.79
CA ALA A 195 -4.46 15.84 -1.39
C ALA A 195 -5.85 15.22 -1.24
N LEU A 196 -5.97 14.17 -0.43
CA LEU A 196 -7.22 13.50 -0.10
C LEU A 196 -7.32 13.37 1.42
N TYR A 197 -8.51 13.54 1.95
CA TYR A 197 -8.83 13.37 3.35
C TYR A 197 -10.09 12.52 3.48
N ILE A 198 -10.08 11.59 4.43
CA ILE A 198 -11.22 10.74 4.78
C ILE A 198 -11.50 10.92 6.26
N ASN A 199 -12.67 11.47 6.56
CA ASN A 199 -13.22 11.57 7.90
C ASN A 199 -13.98 10.29 8.23
N SER A 200 -13.28 9.32 8.81
CA SER A 200 -13.83 8.01 9.14
C SER A 200 -15.01 8.13 10.11
N SER A 201 -14.95 9.06 11.08
CA SER A 201 -16.04 9.31 12.04
C SER A 201 -17.33 9.78 11.36
N ALA A 202 -17.23 10.75 10.44
CA ALA A 202 -18.37 11.25 9.69
C ALA A 202 -18.91 10.19 8.72
N LEU A 203 -18.03 9.45 8.05
CA LEU A 203 -18.42 8.35 7.15
C LEU A 203 -19.20 7.27 7.90
N ASN A 204 -18.70 6.85 9.06
CA ASN A 204 -19.36 5.88 9.93
C ASN A 204 -20.74 6.39 10.39
N THR A 205 -20.84 7.66 10.78
CA THR A 205 -22.11 8.28 11.18
C THR A 205 -23.13 8.25 10.04
N SER A 206 -22.73 8.49 8.79
CA SER A 206 -23.67 8.34 7.66
C SER A 206 -24.05 6.89 7.39
N LEU A 207 -23.09 5.96 7.46
CA LEU A 207 -23.40 4.53 7.34
C LEU A 207 -24.44 4.11 8.40
N MET A 208 -24.26 4.54 9.66
CA MET A 208 -25.21 4.31 10.75
C MET A 208 -26.61 4.86 10.45
N ASN A 209 -26.69 6.09 9.96
CA ASN A 209 -27.96 6.75 9.70
C ASN A 209 -28.71 6.14 8.50
N ASN A 210 -27.98 5.56 7.54
CA ASN A 210 -28.54 5.00 6.32
C ASN A 210 -28.76 3.48 6.39
N MET A 211 -28.12 2.77 7.32
CA MET A 211 -28.39 1.34 7.52
C MET A 211 -29.73 1.14 8.23
N THR A 212 -30.65 0.49 7.51
CA THR A 212 -31.98 0.16 8.04
C THR A 212 -31.98 -1.08 8.94
N ASP A 213 -30.91 -1.88 8.87
CA ASP A 213 -30.71 -3.07 9.67
C ASP A 213 -29.57 -2.83 10.67
N MET A 214 -29.95 -2.55 11.92
CA MET A 214 -29.02 -2.25 13.00
C MET A 214 -28.19 -3.48 13.41
N ASP A 215 -28.67 -4.69 13.12
CA ASP A 215 -28.00 -5.92 13.52
C ASP A 215 -26.81 -6.21 12.59
N GLU A 216 -26.94 -5.96 11.29
CA GLU A 216 -25.82 -6.03 10.33
C GLU A 216 -24.77 -4.94 10.59
N PHE A 217 -25.21 -3.74 11.01
CA PHE A 217 -24.30 -2.65 11.36
C PHE A 217 -23.48 -2.94 12.62
N ASN A 218 -24.10 -3.48 13.68
CA ASN A 218 -23.40 -3.79 14.93
C ASN A 218 -22.22 -4.76 14.70
N ASN A 219 -22.37 -5.71 13.79
CA ASN A 219 -21.33 -6.68 13.43
C ASN A 219 -20.16 -6.07 12.63
N LEU A 220 -20.38 -4.94 11.94
CA LEU A 220 -19.34 -4.25 11.18
C LEU A 220 -18.72 -3.08 11.96
N MET A 221 -19.37 -2.64 13.04
CA MET A 221 -18.96 -1.51 13.87
C MET A 221 -17.49 -1.56 14.31
N PRO A 222 -16.94 -2.70 14.79
CA PRO A 222 -15.53 -2.76 15.21
C PRO A 222 -14.53 -2.52 14.06
N MET A 223 -14.93 -2.80 12.82
CA MET A 223 -14.11 -2.57 11.62
C MET A 223 -14.17 -1.11 11.15
N PHE A 224 -15.22 -0.40 11.53
CA PHE A 224 -15.45 1.00 11.18
C PHE A 224 -14.93 1.95 12.26
N GLU A 225 -15.12 1.63 13.54
CA GLU A 225 -14.61 2.41 14.69
C GLU A 225 -13.09 2.38 14.82
N SER A 226 -12.42 1.46 14.11
CA SER A 226 -10.96 1.36 14.06
C SER A 226 -10.31 2.30 13.04
N GLY A 227 -11.11 2.93 12.18
CA GLY A 227 -10.61 3.84 11.15
C GLY A 227 -10.28 5.19 11.75
N GLY A 228 -9.00 5.47 11.98
CA GLY A 228 -8.49 6.82 12.17
C GLY A 228 -8.82 7.75 10.99
N ASN A 229 -8.60 9.06 11.14
CA ASN A 229 -8.72 9.99 10.03
C ASN A 229 -7.55 9.79 9.06
N VAL A 230 -7.83 9.73 7.76
CA VAL A 230 -6.81 9.42 6.76
C VAL A 230 -6.50 10.65 5.92
N ALA A 231 -5.24 11.03 5.81
CA ALA A 231 -4.75 11.96 4.80
C ALA A 231 -3.89 11.22 3.77
N VAL A 232 -4.07 11.54 2.49
CA VAL A 232 -3.28 10.98 1.39
C VAL A 232 -2.75 12.12 0.54
N GLY A 233 -1.43 12.14 0.33
CA GLY A 233 -0.76 13.10 -0.53
C GLY A 233 -0.12 12.41 -1.74
N PHE A 234 -0.34 12.94 -2.94
CA PHE A 234 0.33 12.47 -4.17
C PHE A 234 1.30 13.54 -4.66
N THR A 235 2.56 13.17 -4.85
CA THR A 235 3.60 14.08 -5.33
C THR A 235 4.58 13.36 -6.25
N ILE A 236 5.45 14.14 -6.90
CA ILE A 236 6.53 13.61 -7.72
C ILE A 236 7.83 14.20 -7.18
N LEU A 237 8.71 13.33 -6.71
CA LEU A 237 10.04 13.70 -6.25
C LEU A 237 11.05 13.50 -7.38
N ASN A 238 12.07 14.37 -7.40
CA ASN A 238 13.18 14.33 -8.36
C ASN A 238 12.78 14.28 -9.85
N GLY A 239 11.53 14.59 -10.19
CA GLY A 239 10.98 14.50 -11.54
C GLY A 239 10.78 13.08 -12.08
N ARG A 240 11.00 12.03 -11.28
CA ARG A 240 10.93 10.62 -11.72
C ARG A 240 10.35 9.63 -10.70
N ASP A 241 10.13 10.08 -9.47
CA ASP A 241 9.67 9.24 -8.37
C ASP A 241 8.24 9.63 -8.00
N LEU A 242 7.27 8.78 -8.34
CA LEU A 242 5.90 8.97 -7.90
C LEU A 242 5.79 8.55 -6.44
N VAL A 243 5.31 9.46 -5.62
CA VAL A 243 5.14 9.24 -4.18
C VAL A 243 3.68 9.39 -3.81
N ILE A 244 3.16 8.38 -3.12
CA ILE A 244 1.89 8.42 -2.42
C ILE A 244 2.21 8.28 -0.93
N ASP A 245 1.99 9.34 -0.17
CA ASP A 245 2.06 9.29 1.28
C ASP A 245 0.66 9.11 1.83
N VAL A 246 0.49 8.16 2.75
CA VAL A 246 -0.74 7.90 3.48
C VAL A 246 -0.42 8.08 4.95
N ALA A 247 -1.05 9.06 5.58
CA ALA A 247 -1.02 9.25 7.01
C ALA A 247 -2.38 8.84 7.59
N VAL A 248 -2.36 8.06 8.67
CA VAL A 248 -3.54 7.74 9.45
C VAL A 248 -3.31 8.25 10.86
N ASP A 249 -4.16 9.19 11.27
CA ASP A 249 -4.23 9.74 12.63
C ASP A 249 -5.23 8.92 13.43
N GLU A 250 -4.89 8.55 14.66
CA GLU A 250 -5.73 7.70 15.53
C GLU A 250 -6.07 6.32 14.92
N VAL A 251 -5.07 5.61 14.40
CA VAL A 251 -5.11 4.17 14.15
C VAL A 251 -5.45 3.45 15.45
N ILE A 252 -6.72 3.16 15.62
CA ILE A 252 -7.17 2.16 16.59
C ILE A 252 -7.20 0.86 15.80
N LEU A 253 -6.20 0.00 15.91
CA LEU A 253 -6.35 -1.30 15.26
C LEU A 253 -7.63 -1.97 15.78
N PRO A 254 -8.32 -2.74 14.93
CA PRO A 254 -9.52 -3.46 15.35
C PRO A 254 -9.28 -4.12 16.71
N LEU A 255 -10.14 -3.79 17.66
CA LEU A 255 -10.18 -4.36 19.00
C LEU A 255 -9.06 -3.90 19.96
N GLY A 256 -8.46 -2.72 19.69
CA GLY A 256 -7.59 -2.01 20.62
C GLY A 256 -6.18 -2.60 20.75
N LEU A 257 -5.75 -3.38 19.75
CA LEU A 257 -4.38 -3.85 19.68
C LEU A 257 -3.46 -2.68 19.31
N ILE A 258 -2.35 -2.55 20.01
CA ILE A 258 -1.31 -1.57 19.68
C ILE A 258 -0.12 -2.40 19.19
N PRO A 259 0.35 -2.22 17.95
CA PRO A 259 1.52 -2.92 17.47
C PRO A 259 2.71 -2.54 18.37
N PRO A 260 3.64 -3.48 18.63
CA PRO A 260 4.79 -3.17 19.46
C PRO A 260 5.60 -2.05 18.81
N ALA A 261 6.14 -1.14 19.63
CA ALA A 261 7.04 -0.11 19.12
C ALA A 261 8.23 -0.77 18.41
N GLN A 262 8.42 -0.42 17.15
CA GLN A 262 9.52 -0.89 16.31
C GLN A 262 10.63 0.17 16.27
N ASN A 263 11.88 -0.29 16.19
CA ASN A 263 13.01 0.60 15.95
C ASN A 263 13.11 0.90 14.45
N PRO A 264 13.84 1.93 14.02
CA PRO A 264 14.19 2.05 12.60
C PRO A 264 15.03 0.86 12.13
N ILE A 265 14.83 0.42 10.90
CA ILE A 265 15.67 -0.61 10.27
C ILE A 265 17.08 -0.08 10.02
N ASN A 266 18.07 -0.98 10.08
CA ASN A 266 19.43 -0.68 9.64
C ASN A 266 19.61 -1.07 8.17
N LEU A 267 19.70 -0.07 7.28
CA LEU A 267 19.89 -0.31 5.85
C LEU A 267 21.22 -1.02 5.51
N ASP A 268 22.22 -1.00 6.39
CA ASP A 268 23.45 -1.76 6.20
C ASP A 268 23.20 -3.29 6.21
N PHE A 269 22.08 -3.74 6.81
CA PHE A 269 21.67 -5.15 6.81
C PHE A 269 21.46 -5.71 5.39
N ALA A 270 21.16 -4.84 4.42
CA ALA A 270 21.02 -5.21 3.01
C ALA A 270 22.32 -5.80 2.40
N GLN A 271 23.47 -5.69 3.07
CA GLN A 271 24.70 -6.39 2.67
C GLN A 271 24.56 -7.93 2.71
N HIS A 272 23.64 -8.46 3.51
CA HIS A 272 23.39 -9.91 3.60
C HIS A 272 22.39 -10.40 2.55
N ILE A 273 21.88 -9.50 1.68
CA ILE A 273 20.90 -9.81 0.66
C ILE A 273 21.57 -9.78 -0.72
N PRO A 274 21.37 -10.80 -1.58
CA PRO A 274 21.88 -10.78 -2.96
C PRO A 274 21.42 -9.53 -3.71
N GLY A 275 22.31 -8.91 -4.49
CA GLY A 275 21.97 -7.72 -5.26
C GLY A 275 20.84 -7.93 -6.27
N ASN A 276 20.64 -9.16 -6.74
CA ASN A 276 19.55 -9.53 -7.64
C ASN A 276 18.26 -9.98 -6.92
N ALA A 277 18.10 -9.63 -5.64
CA ALA A 277 16.86 -9.83 -4.90
C ALA A 277 15.72 -9.02 -5.53
N GLN A 278 14.70 -9.69 -6.06
CA GLN A 278 13.58 -9.03 -6.76
C GLN A 278 12.52 -8.53 -5.80
N LEU A 279 12.26 -9.28 -4.72
CA LEU A 279 11.35 -8.91 -3.65
C LEU A 279 12.13 -8.97 -2.34
N VAL A 280 12.03 -7.91 -1.55
CA VAL A 280 12.61 -7.81 -0.22
C VAL A 280 11.58 -7.21 0.72
N ILE A 281 11.26 -7.91 1.80
CA ILE A 281 10.54 -7.37 2.94
C ILE A 281 11.56 -7.26 4.06
N HIS A 282 11.89 -6.05 4.49
CA HIS A 282 12.89 -5.77 5.53
C HIS A 282 12.19 -5.06 6.68
N ASP A 283 12.23 -5.67 7.85
CA ASP A 283 11.60 -5.20 9.07
C ASP A 283 12.55 -5.41 10.25
N ASN A 284 12.11 -5.13 11.48
CA ASN A 284 12.91 -5.33 12.68
C ASN A 284 12.08 -5.94 13.82
N ASN A 285 12.77 -6.47 14.82
CA ASN A 285 12.16 -6.97 16.05
C ASN A 285 11.15 -8.12 15.80
N LEU A 286 11.58 -9.15 15.05
CA LEU A 286 10.80 -10.37 14.80
C LEU A 286 10.24 -11.00 16.08
N SER A 287 10.98 -10.92 17.18
CA SER A 287 10.54 -11.35 18.52
C SER A 287 9.24 -10.66 18.94
N GLY A 288 9.23 -9.33 18.85
CA GLY A 288 8.04 -8.51 19.11
C GLY A 288 6.88 -8.91 18.22
N ASP A 289 7.11 -9.09 16.91
CA ASP A 289 6.06 -9.44 15.95
C ASP A 289 5.44 -10.81 16.23
N VAL A 290 6.27 -11.82 16.53
CA VAL A 290 5.79 -13.17 16.86
C VAL A 290 4.99 -13.15 18.16
N LEU A 291 5.48 -12.46 19.19
CA LEU A 291 4.77 -12.36 20.47
C LEU A 291 3.46 -11.57 20.31
N TYR A 292 3.48 -10.48 19.56
CA TYR A 292 2.30 -9.70 19.21
C TYR A 292 1.29 -10.54 18.43
N SER A 293 1.72 -11.43 17.53
CA SER A 293 0.81 -12.33 16.81
C SER A 293 0.06 -13.28 17.75
N PHE A 294 0.70 -13.75 18.83
CA PHE A 294 0.01 -14.51 19.87
C PHE A 294 -1.02 -13.63 20.60
N GLU A 295 -0.67 -12.40 20.94
CA GLU A 295 -1.60 -11.48 21.60
C GLU A 295 -2.79 -11.15 20.70
N ALA A 296 -2.55 -10.86 19.42
CA ALA A 296 -3.56 -10.61 18.42
C ALA A 296 -4.50 -11.81 18.22
N MET A 297 -4.01 -13.05 18.34
CA MET A 297 -4.89 -14.22 18.29
C MET A 297 -5.84 -14.30 19.50
N ASN A 298 -5.51 -13.72 20.65
CA ASN A 298 -6.42 -13.73 21.82
C ASN A 298 -7.70 -12.94 21.56
N VAL A 299 -7.59 -11.97 20.67
CA VAL A 299 -8.70 -11.12 20.23
C VAL A 299 -9.69 -11.88 19.34
N LEU A 300 -9.28 -12.99 18.71
CA LEU A 300 -10.18 -13.82 17.88
C LEU A 300 -11.31 -14.45 18.70
N GLY A 301 -11.12 -14.71 20.00
CA GLY A 301 -12.14 -15.32 20.84
C GLY A 301 -13.41 -14.47 20.92
N PRO A 302 -13.32 -13.22 21.41
CA PRO A 302 -14.44 -12.27 21.40
C PRO A 302 -15.10 -12.10 20.03
N VAL A 303 -14.31 -11.92 18.96
CA VAL A 303 -14.84 -11.76 17.59
C VAL A 303 -15.62 -12.97 17.12
N LEU A 304 -15.07 -14.18 17.33
CA LEU A 304 -15.77 -15.42 16.95
C LEU A 304 -17.03 -15.62 17.79
N GLN A 305 -17.05 -15.19 19.06
CA GLN A 305 -18.24 -15.28 19.90
C GLN A 305 -19.35 -14.40 19.35
N GLU A 306 -19.03 -13.14 19.02
CA GLU A 306 -19.95 -12.20 18.41
C GLU A 306 -20.50 -12.76 17.09
N LEU A 307 -19.65 -13.31 16.22
CA LEU A 307 -20.09 -13.95 14.98
C LEU A 307 -21.01 -15.15 15.23
N ILE A 308 -20.72 -16.00 16.22
CA ILE A 308 -21.56 -17.16 16.57
C ILE A 308 -22.93 -16.70 17.08
N GLU A 309 -22.97 -15.67 17.93
CA GLU A 309 -24.20 -15.09 18.46
C GLU A 309 -25.06 -14.52 17.33
N THR A 310 -24.46 -13.74 16.44
CA THR A 310 -25.13 -13.20 15.24
C THR A 310 -25.73 -14.31 14.36
N PHE A 311 -24.97 -15.37 14.05
CA PHE A 311 -25.50 -16.47 13.25
C PHE A 311 -26.65 -17.21 13.95
N ALA A 312 -26.55 -17.40 15.28
CA ALA A 312 -27.61 -18.05 16.04
C ALA A 312 -28.90 -17.21 16.06
N GLU A 313 -28.78 -15.88 16.19
CA GLU A 313 -29.90 -14.95 16.11
C GLU A 313 -30.57 -14.98 14.72
N MET A 314 -29.79 -14.97 13.64
CA MET A 314 -30.30 -15.05 12.27
C MET A 314 -31.10 -16.34 12.01
N ASP A 315 -30.64 -17.49 12.50
CA ASP A 315 -31.30 -18.78 12.30
C ASP A 315 -32.38 -19.09 13.35
N ASN A 316 -32.66 -18.20 14.31
CA ASN A 316 -33.43 -18.49 15.53
C ASN A 316 -32.97 -19.81 16.20
N ALA A 317 -31.67 -20.10 16.12
CA ALA A 317 -31.08 -21.29 16.70
C ALA A 317 -30.61 -20.98 18.12
N ASP A 318 -30.66 -21.98 19.00
CA ASP A 318 -29.95 -21.88 20.27
C ASP A 318 -28.45 -21.79 19.95
N THR A 319 -27.78 -20.75 20.45
CA THR A 319 -26.32 -20.63 20.40
C THR A 319 -25.70 -21.92 20.97
N PHE A 320 -24.64 -22.41 20.34
CA PHE A 320 -23.81 -23.44 20.94
C PHE A 320 -23.38 -22.95 22.34
N GLY A 321 -23.63 -23.74 23.39
CA GLY A 321 -23.34 -23.35 24.79
C GLY A 321 -21.85 -23.30 25.13
N LEU A 322 -20.99 -23.08 24.14
CA LEU A 322 -19.55 -22.94 24.28
C LEU A 322 -19.22 -21.47 24.07
N ASP A 323 -18.82 -20.81 25.16
CA ASP A 323 -18.38 -19.42 25.17
C ASP A 323 -16.95 -19.33 24.64
N VAL A 324 -16.79 -19.05 23.33
CA VAL A 324 -15.48 -18.91 22.69
C VAL A 324 -14.77 -17.61 23.08
N SER A 325 -15.48 -16.62 23.66
CA SER A 325 -14.85 -15.37 24.12
C SER A 325 -13.88 -15.60 25.27
N THR A 326 -14.11 -16.65 26.07
CA THR A 326 -13.23 -17.06 27.17
C THR A 326 -12.02 -17.87 26.70
N ILE A 327 -11.96 -18.25 25.42
CA ILE A 327 -10.85 -19.02 24.87
C ILE A 327 -9.69 -18.08 24.55
N ASN A 328 -8.61 -18.24 25.31
CA ASN A 328 -7.34 -17.58 25.09
C ASN A 328 -6.59 -18.26 23.93
N PHE A 329 -7.02 -18.02 22.68
CA PHE A 329 -6.51 -18.70 21.48
C PHE A 329 -5.00 -18.55 21.30
N GLY A 330 -4.47 -17.34 21.42
CA GLY A 330 -3.03 -17.11 21.39
C GLY A 330 -2.31 -17.75 22.56
N GLY A 331 -2.88 -17.73 23.76
CA GLY A 331 -2.38 -18.51 24.90
C GLY A 331 -2.36 -20.02 24.61
N LEU A 332 -3.37 -20.57 23.94
CA LEU A 332 -3.41 -21.98 23.53
C LEU A 332 -2.34 -22.26 22.47
N THR A 333 -2.22 -21.42 21.45
CA THR A 333 -1.21 -21.54 20.39
C THR A 333 0.20 -21.45 20.98
N LYS A 334 0.45 -20.46 21.84
CA LYS A 334 1.71 -20.31 22.59
C LYS A 334 2.01 -21.54 23.44
N ASN A 335 1.03 -22.03 24.21
CA ASN A 335 1.18 -23.23 25.05
C ASN A 335 1.23 -24.55 24.26
N ALA A 336 0.90 -24.55 22.97
CA ALA A 336 1.07 -25.70 22.09
C ALA A 336 2.44 -25.66 21.41
N ILE A 337 2.78 -24.55 20.78
CA ILE A 337 4.01 -24.38 19.99
C ILE A 337 5.25 -24.44 20.88
N ILE A 338 5.29 -23.67 21.97
CA ILE A 338 6.50 -23.57 22.80
C ILE A 338 6.90 -24.93 23.38
N PRO A 339 6.00 -25.72 24.01
CA PRO A 339 6.39 -27.03 24.55
C PRO A 339 6.70 -28.07 23.48
N ILE A 340 6.05 -28.02 22.31
CA ILE A 340 6.38 -28.91 21.18
C ILE A 340 7.79 -28.60 20.69
N PHE A 341 8.09 -27.32 20.46
CA PHE A 341 9.41 -26.87 20.05
C PHE A 341 10.47 -27.29 21.07
N ALA A 342 10.25 -26.99 22.36
CA ALA A 342 11.16 -27.39 23.43
C ALA A 342 11.30 -28.91 23.58
N GLY A 343 10.24 -29.68 23.33
CA GLY A 343 10.30 -31.14 23.34
C GLY A 343 11.14 -31.70 22.19
N LEU A 344 11.10 -31.04 21.01
CA LEU A 344 11.82 -31.47 19.82
C LEU A 344 13.30 -31.04 19.84
N THR A 345 13.56 -29.78 20.17
CA THR A 345 14.90 -29.16 20.07
C THR A 345 15.63 -29.10 21.40
N GLY A 346 14.91 -29.17 22.53
CA GLY A 346 15.47 -28.91 23.85
C GLY A 346 15.63 -27.42 24.17
N LEU A 347 15.14 -26.52 23.31
CA LEU A 347 15.22 -25.05 23.47
C LEU A 347 13.84 -24.47 23.78
N ASN A 348 13.77 -23.50 24.68
CA ASN A 348 12.58 -22.67 24.83
C ASN A 348 12.51 -21.66 23.67
N LEU A 349 11.43 -21.69 22.90
CA LEU A 349 11.23 -20.77 21.78
C LEU A 349 11.28 -19.30 22.23
N GLU A 350 10.74 -18.94 23.39
CA GLU A 350 10.71 -17.55 23.87
C GLU A 350 12.07 -17.14 24.46
N ASP A 351 12.59 -17.95 25.39
CA ASP A 351 13.78 -17.58 26.16
C ASP A 351 15.10 -17.83 25.40
N ASP A 352 15.19 -18.86 24.56
CA ASP A 352 16.44 -19.29 23.90
C ASP A 352 16.49 -18.95 22.40
N VAL A 353 15.36 -18.58 21.78
CA VAL A 353 15.28 -18.29 20.33
C VAL A 353 14.81 -16.86 20.07
N LEU A 354 13.59 -16.51 20.48
CA LEU A 354 13.03 -15.18 20.21
C LEU A 354 13.74 -14.08 21.01
N SER A 355 14.39 -14.39 22.12
CA SER A 355 15.09 -13.42 22.97
C SER A 355 16.19 -12.64 22.24
N TRP A 356 16.85 -13.25 21.24
CA TRP A 356 17.90 -12.60 20.44
C TRP A 356 17.43 -12.17 19.04
N MET A 357 16.22 -12.54 18.61
CA MET A 357 15.64 -12.12 17.31
C MET A 357 15.02 -10.72 17.39
N THR A 358 15.75 -9.76 17.95
CA THR A 358 15.28 -8.38 18.22
C THR A 358 15.83 -7.35 17.23
N GLY A 359 16.83 -7.74 16.42
CA GLY A 359 17.44 -6.92 15.39
C GLY A 359 16.66 -6.89 14.07
N ASP A 360 17.35 -6.50 13.00
CA ASP A 360 16.80 -6.50 11.64
C ASP A 360 16.50 -7.91 11.14
N TYR A 361 15.48 -8.04 10.29
CA TYR A 361 15.24 -9.26 9.53
C TYR A 361 14.73 -8.95 8.13
N ALA A 362 14.98 -9.85 7.18
CA ALA A 362 14.53 -9.72 5.82
C ALA A 362 13.99 -11.05 5.25
N LEU A 363 12.87 -10.97 4.55
CA LEU A 363 12.40 -12.00 3.63
C LEU A 363 12.80 -11.59 2.21
N THR A 364 13.51 -12.46 1.50
CA THR A 364 13.99 -12.21 0.15
C THR A 364 13.44 -13.26 -0.82
N LEU A 365 13.14 -12.83 -2.04
CA LEU A 365 12.70 -13.73 -3.10
C LEU A 365 13.18 -13.24 -4.48
N SER A 366 13.68 -14.18 -5.27
CA SER A 366 14.10 -13.99 -6.65
C SER A 366 13.63 -15.15 -7.52
N LEU A 367 13.23 -14.82 -8.74
CA LEU A 367 13.07 -15.78 -9.83
C LEU A 367 14.40 -15.91 -10.57
N ILE A 368 15.02 -17.09 -10.50
CA ILE A 368 16.27 -17.39 -11.20
C ILE A 368 15.98 -18.32 -12.37
N GLN A 369 16.50 -18.02 -13.56
CA GLN A 369 16.37 -18.94 -14.69
C GLN A 369 17.16 -20.23 -14.46
N VAL A 370 16.55 -21.38 -14.75
CA VAL A 370 17.20 -22.69 -14.67
C VAL A 370 17.03 -23.47 -15.98
N PRO A 371 18.00 -24.32 -16.38
CA PRO A 371 17.88 -25.12 -17.58
C PRO A 371 16.82 -26.23 -17.44
N ASP A 372 15.65 -26.05 -18.06
CA ASP A 372 14.54 -27.01 -18.17
C ASP A 372 13.99 -27.62 -16.85
N PRO A 373 12.77 -28.19 -16.83
CA PRO A 373 11.66 -28.04 -17.75
C PRO A 373 10.75 -26.84 -17.44
N ILE A 374 10.89 -26.18 -16.28
CA ILE A 374 10.08 -25.01 -15.87
C ILE A 374 10.72 -23.70 -16.38
N GLY A 375 12.03 -23.69 -16.62
CA GLY A 375 12.78 -22.53 -17.11
C GLY A 375 13.14 -21.51 -16.01
N PHE A 376 12.60 -21.66 -14.80
CA PHE A 376 12.94 -20.86 -13.64
C PHE A 376 12.80 -21.64 -12.32
N THR A 377 13.42 -21.14 -11.26
CA THR A 377 13.25 -21.57 -9.87
C THR A 377 13.10 -20.36 -8.95
N LEU A 378 12.62 -20.60 -7.74
CA LEU A 378 12.63 -19.63 -6.66
C LEU A 378 13.95 -19.75 -5.88
N ASP A 379 14.57 -18.61 -5.62
CA ASP A 379 15.69 -18.46 -4.70
C ASP A 379 15.29 -17.41 -3.67
N GLY A 380 15.42 -17.70 -2.39
CA GLY A 380 14.93 -16.82 -1.35
C GLY A 380 15.31 -17.31 0.03
N ALA A 381 15.44 -16.36 0.95
CA ALA A 381 15.74 -16.66 2.34
C ALA A 381 14.99 -15.73 3.29
N PHE A 382 14.74 -16.26 4.47
CA PHE A 382 14.43 -15.49 5.66
C PHE A 382 15.73 -15.34 6.45
N ILE A 383 16.18 -14.09 6.61
CA ILE A 383 17.47 -13.73 7.20
C ILE A 383 17.17 -12.87 8.44
N VAL A 384 17.77 -13.18 9.57
CA VAL A 384 17.58 -12.47 10.84
C VAL A 384 18.94 -12.10 11.39
N GLU A 385 19.10 -10.87 11.85
CA GLU A 385 20.29 -10.43 12.59
C GLU A 385 20.49 -11.30 13.84
N ALA A 386 21.68 -11.90 13.95
CA ALA A 386 22.06 -12.71 15.08
C ALA A 386 22.61 -11.82 16.20
N THR A 387 21.73 -11.10 16.92
CA THR A 387 22.16 -10.23 18.04
C THR A 387 22.91 -11.01 19.14
N GLU A 388 22.69 -12.33 19.22
CA GLU A 388 23.47 -13.28 20.01
C GLU A 388 23.93 -14.48 19.15
N ALA A 389 25.07 -14.35 18.47
CA ALA A 389 25.66 -15.37 17.59
C ALA A 389 25.72 -16.78 18.19
N GLU A 390 26.15 -16.93 19.45
CA GLU A 390 26.24 -18.24 20.11
C GLU A 390 24.86 -18.88 20.28
N ALA A 391 23.81 -18.09 20.54
CA ALA A 391 22.44 -18.57 20.67
C ALA A 391 21.90 -18.99 19.31
N ALA A 392 22.13 -18.20 18.26
CA ALA A 392 21.77 -18.55 16.88
C ALA A 392 22.42 -19.87 16.44
N ALA A 393 23.72 -20.04 16.68
CA ALA A 393 24.43 -21.29 16.36
C ALA A 393 23.89 -22.49 17.17
N ASN A 394 23.52 -22.28 18.44
CA ASN A 394 22.91 -23.32 19.25
C ASN A 394 21.53 -23.75 18.69
N VAL A 395 20.73 -22.82 18.15
CA VAL A 395 19.47 -23.14 17.47
C VAL A 395 19.70 -24.08 16.29
N VAL A 396 20.63 -23.75 15.40
CA VAL A 396 20.97 -24.60 14.23
C VAL A 396 21.43 -25.98 14.69
N SER A 397 22.32 -26.04 15.68
CA SER A 397 22.85 -27.29 16.23
C SER A 397 21.75 -28.18 16.84
N GLN A 398 20.84 -27.61 17.64
CA GLN A 398 19.74 -28.37 18.23
C GLN A 398 18.72 -28.83 17.19
N LEU A 399 18.45 -28.04 16.15
CA LEU A 399 17.58 -28.45 15.04
C LEU A 399 18.18 -29.64 14.28
N GLY A 400 19.46 -29.59 13.94
CA GLY A 400 20.16 -30.70 13.29
C GLY A 400 20.12 -31.97 14.15
N ARG A 401 20.42 -31.83 15.45
CA ARG A 401 20.35 -32.95 16.41
C ARG A 401 18.94 -33.53 16.54
N ALA A 402 17.92 -32.68 16.59
CA ALA A 402 16.53 -33.10 16.64
C ALA A 402 16.18 -33.93 15.40
N ALA A 403 16.54 -33.44 14.21
CA ALA A 403 16.28 -34.14 12.96
C ALA A 403 16.92 -35.53 12.92
N GLU A 404 18.19 -35.65 13.36
CA GLU A 404 18.87 -36.95 13.48
C GLU A 404 18.18 -37.87 14.50
N LEU A 405 17.84 -37.34 15.68
CA LEU A 405 17.23 -38.11 16.77
C LEU A 405 15.88 -38.71 16.39
N TYR A 406 15.06 -37.94 15.66
CA TYR A 406 13.74 -38.37 15.21
C TYR A 406 13.75 -39.07 13.85
N GLY A 407 14.91 -39.12 13.17
CA GLY A 407 15.05 -39.78 11.87
C GLY A 407 14.20 -39.13 10.78
N LEU A 408 14.16 -37.80 10.74
CA LEU A 408 13.41 -37.07 9.72
C LEU A 408 14.03 -37.35 8.35
N ALA A 409 13.26 -37.98 7.45
CA ALA A 409 13.69 -38.24 6.09
C ALA A 409 13.96 -36.91 5.35
N GLY A 410 14.98 -36.88 4.49
CA GLY A 410 15.34 -35.68 3.73
C GLY A 410 16.07 -34.60 4.53
N VAL A 411 16.37 -34.84 5.80
CA VAL A 411 17.14 -33.91 6.64
C VAL A 411 18.53 -34.48 6.92
N SER A 412 19.56 -33.66 6.73
CA SER A 412 20.95 -33.99 7.08
C SER A 412 21.66 -32.79 7.70
N MET A 413 22.77 -33.04 8.37
CA MET A 413 23.65 -32.02 8.92
C MET A 413 24.98 -32.08 8.19
N ASP A 414 25.44 -30.94 7.67
CA ASP A 414 26.71 -30.78 6.94
C ASP A 414 27.45 -29.55 7.46
N ASP A 415 28.60 -29.74 8.11
CA ASP A 415 29.44 -28.66 8.67
C ASP A 415 28.65 -27.54 9.38
N ASP A 416 27.83 -27.91 10.36
CA ASP A 416 26.96 -27.02 11.15
C ASP A 416 25.80 -26.36 10.39
N VAL A 417 25.49 -26.83 9.17
CA VAL A 417 24.32 -26.46 8.38
C VAL A 417 23.29 -27.59 8.42
N VAL A 418 22.02 -27.25 8.65
CA VAL A 418 20.91 -28.21 8.48
C VAL A 418 20.44 -28.14 7.04
N VAL A 419 20.50 -29.26 6.33
CA VAL A 419 20.07 -29.41 4.94
C VAL A 419 18.73 -30.14 4.89
N LEU A 420 17.71 -29.52 4.29
CA LEU A 420 16.36 -30.03 4.07
C LEU A 420 16.17 -30.31 2.57
N GLY A 421 16.71 -31.43 2.09
CA GLY A 421 16.73 -31.77 0.65
C GLY A 421 15.35 -32.11 0.07
N ASP A 422 14.46 -32.70 0.86
CA ASP A 422 13.15 -33.16 0.37
C ASP A 422 12.01 -32.13 0.57
N LEU A 423 12.29 -30.99 1.21
CA LEU A 423 11.24 -30.02 1.60
C LEU A 423 10.57 -29.37 0.38
N LEU A 424 11.37 -28.82 -0.53
CA LEU A 424 10.84 -28.13 -1.72
C LEU A 424 10.12 -29.09 -2.69
N PRO A 425 10.68 -30.27 -3.03
CA PRO A 425 9.96 -31.27 -3.82
C PRO A 425 8.59 -31.63 -3.20
N SER A 426 8.54 -31.83 -1.87
CA SER A 426 7.29 -32.15 -1.17
C SER A 426 6.25 -31.03 -1.25
N LEU A 427 6.68 -29.77 -1.12
CA LEU A 427 5.80 -28.60 -1.24
C LEU A 427 5.25 -28.43 -2.67
N LEU A 428 6.10 -28.63 -3.68
CA LEU A 428 5.69 -28.56 -5.08
C LEU A 428 4.72 -29.69 -5.44
N GLU A 429 4.97 -30.92 -4.96
CA GLU A 429 4.06 -32.05 -5.15
C GLU A 429 2.68 -31.76 -4.53
N ALA A 430 2.66 -31.23 -3.31
CA ALA A 430 1.42 -30.80 -2.65
C ALA A 430 0.70 -29.69 -3.42
N GLY A 431 1.46 -28.83 -4.12
CA GLY A 431 0.96 -27.78 -5.02
C GLY A 431 0.53 -28.28 -6.42
N GLY A 432 0.66 -29.58 -6.71
CA GLY A 432 0.30 -30.17 -8.00
C GLY A 432 1.34 -29.96 -9.11
N LEU A 433 2.55 -29.52 -8.76
CA LEU A 433 3.68 -29.45 -9.67
C LEU A 433 4.46 -30.78 -9.63
N PRO A 434 4.93 -31.29 -10.78
CA PRO A 434 5.65 -32.57 -10.80
C PRO A 434 6.96 -32.49 -10.01
N ALA A 435 7.12 -33.31 -8.97
CA ALA A 435 8.30 -33.32 -8.10
C ALA A 435 9.56 -33.85 -8.80
N ASP A 436 9.37 -34.71 -9.82
CA ASP A 436 10.44 -35.28 -10.65
C ASP A 436 11.23 -34.24 -11.45
N ILE A 437 10.73 -33.00 -11.50
CA ILE A 437 11.42 -31.85 -12.06
C ILE A 437 12.62 -31.42 -11.18
N LEU A 438 12.58 -31.71 -9.87
CA LEU A 438 13.60 -31.25 -8.92
C LEU A 438 14.60 -32.31 -8.47
N ASP A 439 14.35 -33.59 -8.75
CA ASP A 439 15.10 -34.75 -8.22
C ASP A 439 16.62 -34.75 -8.55
N GLU A 440 17.12 -33.80 -9.34
CA GLU A 440 18.53 -33.72 -9.74
C GLU A 440 19.24 -32.39 -9.39
N SER A 441 18.66 -31.50 -8.58
CA SER A 441 19.25 -30.16 -8.33
C SER A 441 19.56 -29.86 -6.84
N PRO A 442 20.76 -30.23 -6.33
CA PRO A 442 21.24 -29.86 -4.99
C PRO A 442 21.27 -28.35 -4.71
N SER A 443 21.23 -27.52 -5.76
CA SER A 443 21.08 -26.07 -5.67
C SER A 443 19.71 -25.63 -5.13
N LEU A 444 18.75 -26.53 -4.98
CA LEU A 444 17.40 -26.26 -4.49
C LEU A 444 17.14 -26.79 -3.08
N ASP A 445 18.17 -27.36 -2.44
CA ASP A 445 18.08 -27.74 -1.03
C ASP A 445 17.74 -26.50 -0.19
N PHE A 446 16.89 -26.69 0.82
CA PHE A 446 16.67 -25.67 1.85
C PHE A 446 17.71 -25.83 2.95
N LEU A 447 18.29 -24.73 3.39
CA LEU A 447 19.29 -24.68 4.45
C LEU A 447 18.74 -23.93 5.67
N ILE A 448 19.17 -24.34 6.86
CA ILE A 448 19.14 -23.53 8.08
C ILE A 448 20.59 -23.43 8.58
N ALA A 449 21.08 -22.21 8.75
CA ALA A 449 22.45 -21.96 9.18
C ALA A 449 22.59 -20.57 9.84
N SER A 450 23.72 -20.35 10.51
CA SER A 450 24.03 -19.07 11.14
C SER A 450 25.53 -18.80 11.15
N ASN A 451 25.92 -17.53 11.23
CA ASN A 451 27.28 -17.07 11.51
C ASN A 451 27.26 -16.05 12.66
N ASP A 452 28.31 -15.23 12.79
CA ASP A 452 28.40 -14.20 13.83
C ASP A 452 27.44 -13.02 13.62
N ASP A 453 26.90 -12.84 12.41
CA ASP A 453 26.10 -11.67 12.01
C ASP A 453 24.62 -12.01 11.78
N VAL A 454 24.33 -13.18 11.21
CA VAL A 454 22.97 -13.58 10.78
C VAL A 454 22.65 -15.04 11.07
N PHE A 455 21.36 -15.29 11.29
CA PHE A 455 20.70 -16.58 11.18
C PHE A 455 19.86 -16.58 9.89
N ALA A 456 19.98 -17.61 9.06
CA ALA A 456 19.29 -17.67 7.78
C ALA A 456 18.62 -19.03 7.54
N PHE A 457 17.43 -18.99 6.94
CA PHE A 457 16.66 -20.14 6.50
C PHE A 457 16.11 -19.89 5.08
N GLY A 458 16.37 -20.80 4.14
CA GLY A 458 15.97 -20.57 2.75
C GLY A 458 16.63 -21.52 1.77
N SER A 459 16.61 -21.18 0.49
CA SER A 459 17.34 -21.91 -0.54
C SER A 459 18.85 -21.87 -0.30
N ARG A 460 19.55 -22.93 -0.74
CA ARG A 460 21.01 -23.06 -0.61
C ARG A 460 21.79 -21.83 -1.12
N PRO A 461 21.53 -21.27 -2.32
CA PRO A 461 22.25 -20.10 -2.81
C PRO A 461 22.04 -18.87 -1.92
N ALA A 462 20.78 -18.56 -1.58
CA ALA A 462 20.45 -17.41 -0.74
C ALA A 462 21.04 -17.51 0.68
N VAL A 463 20.94 -18.67 1.35
CA VAL A 463 21.51 -18.86 2.70
C VAL A 463 23.03 -18.79 2.66
N THR A 464 23.68 -19.42 1.66
CA THR A 464 25.14 -19.34 1.52
C THR A 464 25.61 -17.91 1.30
N PHE A 465 24.87 -17.14 0.50
CA PHE A 465 25.15 -15.71 0.29
C PHE A 465 25.02 -14.92 1.60
N ALA A 466 23.92 -15.11 2.34
CA ALA A 466 23.67 -14.35 3.57
C ALA A 466 24.78 -14.52 4.62
N LEU A 467 25.34 -15.73 4.72
CA LEU A 467 26.42 -16.08 5.66
C LEU A 467 27.81 -15.60 5.23
N ASP A 468 28.03 -15.40 3.93
CA ASP A 468 29.32 -14.97 3.39
C ASP A 468 29.12 -14.07 2.15
N PRO A 469 28.74 -12.80 2.35
CA PRO A 469 28.51 -11.87 1.25
C PRO A 469 29.83 -11.50 0.58
N GLN A 470 30.20 -12.24 -0.47
CA GLN A 470 31.44 -12.05 -1.24
C GLN A 470 31.21 -11.40 -2.61
N ALA A 471 29.96 -11.08 -2.94
CA ALA A 471 29.52 -10.62 -4.25
C ALA A 471 28.70 -9.32 -4.16
N PHE A 472 28.14 -8.90 -5.30
CA PHE A 472 27.25 -7.74 -5.40
C PHE A 472 26.03 -7.91 -4.48
N THR A 473 25.90 -7.04 -3.49
CA THR A 473 24.83 -7.06 -2.49
C THR A 473 23.70 -6.11 -2.87
N LEU A 474 22.55 -6.23 -2.19
CA LEU A 474 21.46 -5.28 -2.36
C LEU A 474 21.86 -3.87 -1.89
N ALA A 475 22.69 -3.77 -0.85
CA ALA A 475 23.25 -2.50 -0.38
C ALA A 475 24.10 -1.80 -1.47
N ASP A 476 24.73 -2.56 -2.37
CA ASP A 476 25.51 -2.04 -3.50
C ASP A 476 24.64 -1.74 -4.74
N HIS A 477 23.36 -2.14 -4.74
CA HIS A 477 22.50 -2.03 -5.91
C HIS A 477 22.06 -0.58 -6.14
N PRO A 478 22.34 0.03 -7.31
CA PRO A 478 22.05 1.45 -7.55
C PRO A 478 20.56 1.78 -7.39
N ASP A 479 19.68 0.92 -7.92
CA ASP A 479 18.24 1.13 -7.83
C ASP A 479 17.71 1.02 -6.39
N PHE A 480 18.31 0.15 -5.57
CA PHE A 480 17.99 0.06 -4.15
C PHE A 480 18.52 1.28 -3.40
N GLN A 481 19.74 1.74 -3.68
CA GLN A 481 20.30 2.96 -3.08
C GLN A 481 19.45 4.19 -3.40
N HIS A 482 18.97 4.30 -4.64
CA HIS A 482 18.03 5.34 -5.05
C HIS A 482 16.72 5.24 -4.27
N ALA A 483 16.10 4.04 -4.27
CA ALA A 483 14.85 3.83 -3.55
C ALA A 483 14.98 4.09 -2.04
N ALA A 484 16.07 3.65 -1.42
CA ALA A 484 16.37 3.85 -0.02
C ALA A 484 16.54 5.33 0.35
N SER A 485 16.97 6.17 -0.60
CA SER A 485 17.02 7.63 -0.40
C SER A 485 15.64 8.29 -0.32
N LEU A 486 14.57 7.58 -0.71
CA LEU A 486 13.19 8.05 -0.73
C LEU A 486 12.36 7.53 0.44
N PHE A 487 12.89 6.60 1.23
CA PHE A 487 12.23 6.04 2.41
C PHE A 487 11.85 7.13 3.42
N LEU A 488 10.84 6.85 4.23
CA LEU A 488 10.47 7.73 5.33
C LEU A 488 11.62 7.85 6.34
N PRO A 489 11.78 9.01 6.99
CA PRO A 489 12.65 9.10 8.16
C PRO A 489 12.26 8.05 9.21
N GLU A 490 13.24 7.44 9.86
CA GLU A 490 13.00 6.42 10.89
C GLU A 490 12.15 5.23 10.41
N THR A 491 12.23 4.88 9.11
CA THR A 491 11.50 3.74 8.54
C THR A 491 11.72 2.46 9.36
N GLN A 492 10.62 1.80 9.72
CA GLN A 492 10.61 0.57 10.53
C GLN A 492 10.36 -0.67 9.69
N THR A 493 9.70 -0.52 8.54
CA THR A 493 9.39 -1.61 7.62
C THR A 493 9.52 -1.14 6.18
N VAL A 494 10.09 -1.98 5.33
CA VAL A 494 10.27 -1.76 3.90
C VAL A 494 9.79 -2.98 3.13
N PHE A 495 8.98 -2.73 2.12
CA PHE A 495 8.69 -3.67 1.04
C PHE A 495 9.30 -3.11 -0.23
N TYR A 496 10.28 -3.78 -0.80
CA TYR A 496 11.00 -3.38 -2.00
C TYR A 496 10.79 -4.42 -3.11
N ILE A 497 10.45 -3.94 -4.31
CA ILE A 497 10.45 -4.73 -5.55
C ILE A 497 11.40 -4.08 -6.55
N GLY A 498 12.45 -4.82 -6.95
CA GLY A 498 13.29 -4.52 -8.11
C GLY A 498 12.73 -5.18 -9.38
N THR A 499 12.67 -4.45 -10.49
CA THR A 499 12.03 -4.94 -11.73
C THR A 499 12.99 -5.57 -12.72
N ASP A 500 14.28 -5.29 -12.62
CA ASP A 500 15.33 -5.74 -13.54
C ASP A 500 15.33 -7.26 -13.71
N GLY A 501 15.38 -8.01 -12.60
CA GLY A 501 15.33 -9.47 -12.62
C GLY A 501 13.96 -10.03 -13.01
N LEU A 502 12.87 -9.29 -12.73
CA LEU A 502 11.52 -9.73 -13.09
C LEU A 502 11.33 -9.74 -14.61
N VAL A 503 11.79 -8.69 -15.30
CA VAL A 503 11.70 -8.61 -16.78
C VAL A 503 12.40 -9.78 -17.45
N GLU A 504 13.57 -10.18 -16.92
CA GLU A 504 14.32 -11.34 -17.40
C GLU A 504 13.63 -12.67 -17.10
N ALA A 505 12.91 -12.79 -15.99
CA ALA A 505 12.19 -14.01 -15.61
C ALA A 505 10.86 -14.21 -16.35
N LEU A 506 10.22 -13.12 -16.81
CA LEU A 506 8.89 -13.15 -17.44
C LEU A 506 8.71 -14.16 -18.60
N PRO A 507 9.68 -14.36 -19.53
CA PRO A 507 9.53 -15.37 -20.58
C PRO A 507 9.34 -16.78 -20.04
N ALA A 508 9.91 -17.10 -18.88
CA ALA A 508 9.80 -18.41 -18.25
C ALA A 508 8.39 -18.64 -17.66
N LEU A 509 7.65 -17.57 -17.35
CA LEU A 509 6.26 -17.65 -16.87
C LEU A 509 5.26 -18.05 -17.97
N ASN A 510 5.69 -18.19 -19.23
CA ASN A 510 4.85 -18.77 -20.30
C ASN A 510 4.35 -20.19 -19.93
N VAL A 511 5.12 -20.91 -19.11
CA VAL A 511 4.73 -22.23 -18.58
C VAL A 511 3.44 -22.15 -17.71
N LEU A 512 3.13 -20.98 -17.15
CA LEU A 512 1.91 -20.73 -16.36
C LEU A 512 0.68 -20.39 -17.23
N GLY A 513 0.77 -20.49 -18.55
CA GLY A 513 -0.35 -20.30 -19.48
C GLY A 513 -0.62 -18.84 -19.86
N LEU A 514 0.30 -17.92 -19.54
CA LEU A 514 0.24 -16.54 -20.03
C LEU A 514 0.49 -16.51 -21.55
N ARG A 515 -0.32 -15.74 -22.28
CA ARG A 515 -0.14 -15.60 -23.73
C ARG A 515 1.11 -14.76 -24.02
N PRO A 516 1.84 -15.00 -25.12
CA PRO A 516 3.02 -14.21 -25.48
C PRO A 516 2.77 -12.69 -25.53
N GLU A 517 1.59 -12.27 -25.98
CA GLU A 517 1.17 -10.86 -26.00
C GLU A 517 1.03 -10.27 -24.59
N GLU A 518 0.54 -11.05 -23.62
CA GLU A 518 0.41 -10.62 -22.23
C GLU A 518 1.80 -10.48 -21.58
N ILE A 519 2.69 -11.43 -21.85
CA ILE A 519 4.09 -11.38 -21.39
C ILE A 519 4.78 -10.13 -21.93
N GLN A 520 4.65 -9.84 -23.23
CA GLN A 520 5.22 -8.64 -23.83
C GLN A 520 4.65 -7.35 -23.24
N GLN A 521 3.35 -7.31 -22.94
CA GLN A 521 2.72 -6.15 -22.27
C GLN A 521 3.28 -5.95 -20.85
N VAL A 522 3.40 -7.02 -20.06
CA VAL A 522 3.95 -6.93 -18.70
C VAL A 522 5.44 -6.58 -18.74
N GLN A 523 6.22 -7.16 -19.66
CA GLN A 523 7.63 -6.80 -19.87
C GLN A 523 7.78 -5.33 -20.22
N PHE A 524 6.94 -4.82 -21.13
CA PHE A 524 6.94 -3.41 -21.48
C PHE A 524 6.68 -2.53 -20.27
N LEU A 525 5.63 -2.84 -19.48
CA LEU A 525 5.28 -2.07 -18.28
C LEU A 525 6.37 -2.12 -17.21
N LEU A 526 6.91 -3.30 -16.90
CA LEU A 526 7.97 -3.46 -15.90
C LEU A 526 9.27 -2.78 -16.37
N ALA A 527 9.57 -2.75 -17.66
CA ALA A 527 10.72 -2.03 -18.19
C ALA A 527 10.59 -0.50 -18.08
N GLN A 528 9.40 0.03 -17.75
CA GLN A 528 9.19 1.45 -17.47
C GLN A 528 9.34 1.79 -15.98
N VAL A 529 9.56 0.80 -15.13
CA VAL A 529 9.65 0.94 -13.68
C VAL A 529 10.99 0.40 -13.26
N GLU A 530 11.72 1.14 -12.44
CA GLU A 530 12.99 0.69 -11.87
C GLU A 530 12.73 -0.10 -10.58
N SER A 531 11.92 0.49 -9.69
CA SER A 531 11.53 -0.14 -8.44
C SER A 531 10.15 0.32 -7.98
N LEU A 532 9.53 -0.53 -7.16
CA LEU A 532 8.36 -0.19 -6.37
C LEU A 532 8.71 -0.40 -4.91
N THR A 533 8.46 0.59 -4.06
CA THR A 533 8.69 0.48 -2.62
C THR A 533 7.50 0.91 -1.80
N ILE A 534 7.37 0.29 -0.63
CA ILE A 534 6.51 0.76 0.45
C ILE A 534 7.42 0.89 1.68
N SER A 535 7.46 2.07 2.30
CA SER A 535 8.13 2.28 3.58
C SER A 535 7.12 2.74 4.61
N GLY A 536 7.19 2.19 5.81
CA GLY A 536 6.26 2.48 6.91
C GLY A 536 6.98 2.95 8.16
N VAL A 537 6.36 3.88 8.88
CA VAL A 537 6.78 4.32 10.21
C VAL A 537 5.56 4.55 11.09
N GLN A 538 5.61 4.00 12.29
CA GLN A 538 4.73 4.35 13.39
C GLN A 538 5.33 5.55 14.13
N LEU A 539 4.64 6.69 14.09
CA LEU A 539 5.10 7.95 14.70
C LEU A 539 4.87 7.97 16.21
N ASP A 540 3.76 7.39 16.66
CA ASP A 540 3.37 7.23 18.06
C ASP A 540 2.42 6.04 18.24
N GLU A 541 1.83 5.86 19.43
CA GLU A 541 0.94 4.73 19.73
C GLU A 541 -0.30 4.64 18.83
N SER A 542 -0.64 5.74 18.15
CA SER A 542 -1.88 5.92 17.42
C SER A 542 -1.71 6.43 15.98
N SER A 543 -0.51 6.81 15.55
CA SER A 543 -0.32 7.41 14.23
C SER A 543 0.70 6.65 13.38
N VAL A 544 0.32 6.38 12.13
CA VAL A 544 1.14 5.63 11.17
C VAL A 544 1.22 6.40 9.86
N VAL A 545 2.42 6.45 9.29
CA VAL A 545 2.67 6.97 7.95
C VAL A 545 3.24 5.88 7.08
N THR A 546 2.68 5.72 5.89
CA THR A 546 3.15 4.82 4.84
C THR A 546 3.43 5.60 3.58
N ARG A 547 4.60 5.38 2.97
CA ARG A 547 4.98 5.94 1.68
C ARG A 547 5.07 4.83 0.66
N LEU A 548 4.28 4.93 -0.40
CA LEU A 548 4.43 4.12 -1.60
C LEU A 548 5.20 4.93 -2.64
N THR A 549 6.27 4.36 -3.18
CA THR A 549 7.08 4.99 -4.21
C THR A 549 7.17 4.11 -5.44
N LEU A 550 6.96 4.70 -6.61
CA LEU A 550 7.21 4.08 -7.91
C LEU A 550 8.28 4.91 -8.63
N SER A 551 9.47 4.34 -8.79
CA SER A 551 10.59 5.00 -9.46
C SER A 551 10.65 4.59 -10.93
N ILE A 552 10.75 5.57 -11.83
CA ILE A 552 10.92 5.36 -13.27
C ILE A 552 12.40 5.56 -13.63
N PRO A 553 12.97 4.83 -14.61
CA PRO A 553 14.35 5.02 -15.06
C PRO A 553 14.65 6.47 -15.53
N GLU A 554 15.87 6.93 -15.26
CA GLU A 554 16.35 8.27 -15.65
C GLU A 554 16.35 8.51 -17.17
N GLN A 555 16.57 7.45 -17.94
CA GLN A 555 16.43 7.42 -19.40
C GLN A 555 15.52 6.28 -19.79
N VAL A 556 14.38 6.62 -20.36
CA VAL A 556 13.46 5.64 -20.93
C VAL A 556 13.95 5.26 -22.32
N ASP A 557 14.80 4.23 -22.41
CA ASP A 557 15.09 3.57 -23.68
C ASP A 557 13.91 2.67 -24.04
N LEU A 558 12.90 3.23 -24.71
CA LEU A 558 11.75 2.46 -25.18
C LEU A 558 12.24 1.39 -26.19
N PRO A 559 12.09 0.08 -25.90
CA PRO A 559 12.36 -0.93 -26.90
C PRO A 559 11.39 -0.69 -28.07
N ALA A 560 11.93 -0.61 -29.29
CA ALA A 560 11.10 -0.45 -30.48
C ALA A 560 10.09 -1.60 -30.51
N LEU A 561 8.80 -1.28 -30.39
CA LEU A 561 7.72 -2.25 -30.58
C LEU A 561 7.88 -2.81 -32.00
N THR A 562 8.39 -4.03 -32.11
CA THR A 562 8.41 -4.73 -33.39
C THR A 562 6.97 -5.10 -33.69
N THR A 563 6.30 -4.29 -34.52
CA THR A 563 4.98 -4.61 -35.03
C THR A 563 5.08 -5.90 -35.83
N GLY A 564 4.69 -7.02 -35.21
CA GLY A 564 4.52 -8.28 -35.91
C GLY A 564 3.40 -8.12 -36.92
N ASN A 565 3.73 -8.20 -38.22
CA ASN A 565 2.75 -8.35 -39.30
C ASN A 565 2.23 -9.80 -39.36
#